data_AF-A0AAD4QAB3-F1
#
_entry.id   AF-A0AAD4QAB3-F1
#
_cell.length_a   1.000
_cell.length_b   1.000
_cell.length_c   1.000
_cell.angle_alpha   90.00
_cell.angle_beta   90.00
_cell.angle_gamma   90.00
#
_symmetry.space_group_name_H-M   'P 1'
#
loop_
_entity.id
_entity.type
_entity.pdbx_description
1 polymer ?
#
loop_
_entity_poly.entity_id
_entity_poly.type
_entity_poly.pdbx_seq_one_letter_code
_entity_poly.pdbx_strand_id
1 'polypeptide(L)'
;MTSDGGSTASVNTAPPGPITLSQSATLVSDPDDEIFFLYTRLATLKPADSSDTGHFHGLGSENSNQDALLVRIELKPPTTCELQRNTETGNQRRKRRKGGGVQKAKDERGGRDPIVLEYVLLQDKTALRSRSGDTGSVLWKTSIEFLSLVLQQRHFPERRRGLFDYEKLSQAHVLELGAGTGLLALALSPFVRKYTATDIPALVPLLRKNILSAPASAPVTVAALDWTLPALRQVDVGSTDAPDVLLVVDCVYHPALVRPLLTTLTALATPQHTAAVVVVELRAEDVLREFLQEWIALGWRVWSVGEDLLGARWGMWVGWRET
;
A
#
# COMPACT_ATOMS: atom_id res chain seq x y z
N MET A 1 -43.51 18.82 -25.81
CA MET A 1 -42.51 18.15 -26.66
C MET A 1 -41.30 19.05 -26.78
N THR A 2 -40.26 18.77 -26.01
CA THR A 2 -38.82 18.89 -26.38
C THR A 2 -38.05 18.50 -25.12
N SER A 3 -37.60 17.25 -25.12
CA SER A 3 -36.72 16.64 -24.14
C SER A 3 -35.28 17.07 -24.42
N ASP A 4 -34.68 17.83 -23.51
CA ASP A 4 -33.22 17.97 -23.47
C ASP A 4 -32.64 16.77 -22.71
N GLY A 5 -32.19 15.79 -23.49
CA GLY A 5 -31.39 14.67 -23.01
C GLY A 5 -29.98 15.17 -22.70
N GLY A 6 -29.74 15.48 -21.43
CA GLY A 6 -28.40 15.67 -20.89
C GLY A 6 -27.60 14.39 -21.08
N SER A 7 -26.67 14.42 -22.05
CA SER A 7 -25.65 13.39 -22.23
C SER A 7 -24.76 13.38 -20.99
N THR A 8 -24.97 12.41 -20.10
CA THR A 8 -24.01 12.06 -19.06
C THR A 8 -22.81 11.42 -19.76
N ALA A 9 -21.85 12.26 -20.15
CA ALA A 9 -20.54 11.78 -20.56
C ALA A 9 -19.95 10.99 -19.38
N SER A 10 -19.97 9.66 -19.48
CA SER A 10 -19.28 8.76 -18.56
C SER A 10 -17.79 9.06 -18.67
N VAL A 11 -17.26 9.91 -17.80
CA VAL A 11 -15.83 10.17 -17.71
C VAL A 11 -15.17 8.83 -17.41
N ASN A 12 -14.32 8.39 -18.33
CA ASN A 12 -13.61 7.12 -18.23
C ASN A 12 -12.44 7.34 -17.26
N THR A 13 -12.66 7.07 -15.97
CA THR A 13 -11.73 7.41 -14.88
C THR A 13 -10.69 6.32 -14.66
N ALA A 14 -9.92 5.99 -15.69
CA ALA A 14 -8.76 5.14 -15.49
C ALA A 14 -7.80 5.85 -14.51
N PRO A 15 -7.26 5.15 -13.49
CA PRO A 15 -6.29 5.77 -12.59
C PRO A 15 -5.01 6.11 -13.36
N PRO A 16 -4.27 7.16 -12.97
CA PRO A 16 -3.05 7.54 -13.67
C PRO A 16 -1.87 6.63 -13.30
N GLY A 17 -0.81 6.70 -14.11
CA GLY A 17 0.44 6.02 -13.85
C GLY A 17 0.32 4.50 -13.77
N PRO A 18 1.00 3.85 -12.80
CA PRO A 18 1.04 2.39 -12.67
C PRO A 18 -0.12 1.81 -11.85
N ILE A 19 -1.11 2.61 -11.44
CA ILE A 19 -2.20 2.12 -10.60
C ILE A 19 -3.16 1.23 -11.40
N THR A 20 -3.61 0.15 -10.77
CA THR A 20 -4.75 -0.66 -11.23
C THR A 20 -5.82 -0.67 -10.14
N LEU A 21 -7.08 -0.43 -10.52
CA LEU A 21 -8.22 -0.59 -9.62
C LEU A 21 -8.83 -1.97 -9.83
N SER A 22 -9.11 -2.68 -8.73
CA SER A 22 -9.90 -3.90 -8.76
C SER A 22 -11.36 -3.59 -9.11
N GLN A 23 -12.13 -4.62 -9.49
CA GLN A 23 -13.58 -4.46 -9.72
C GLN A 23 -14.37 -4.12 -8.45
N SER A 24 -13.79 -4.39 -7.29
CA SER A 24 -14.33 -4.03 -5.97
C SER A 24 -13.96 -2.63 -5.51
N ALA A 25 -13.12 -1.91 -6.26
CA ALA A 25 -12.79 -0.55 -5.90
C ALA A 25 -14.03 0.34 -5.94
N THR A 26 -14.31 1.04 -4.85
CA THR A 26 -15.47 1.93 -4.72
C THR A 26 -15.00 3.37 -4.55
N LEU A 27 -15.69 4.31 -5.20
CA LEU A 27 -15.44 5.73 -4.98
C LEU A 27 -15.94 6.10 -3.57
N VAL A 28 -15.09 6.74 -2.78
CA VAL A 28 -15.45 7.28 -1.46
C VAL A 28 -16.20 8.59 -1.69
N SER A 29 -17.54 8.54 -1.68
CA SER A 29 -18.40 9.72 -1.81
C SER A 29 -18.75 10.34 -0.46
N ASP A 30 -18.82 9.52 0.60
CA ASP A 30 -19.10 9.92 1.96
C ASP A 30 -18.09 9.27 2.92
N PRO A 31 -17.18 10.06 3.52
CA PRO A 31 -16.23 9.57 4.52
C PRO A 31 -16.87 8.90 5.73
N ASP A 32 -18.04 9.36 6.20
CA ASP A 32 -18.70 8.77 7.36
C ASP A 32 -19.15 7.32 7.05
N ASP A 33 -19.72 7.10 5.86
CA ASP A 33 -20.11 5.76 5.38
C ASP A 33 -18.88 4.84 5.23
N GLU A 34 -17.81 5.32 4.59
CA GLU A 34 -16.58 4.54 4.40
C GLU A 34 -15.99 4.08 5.75
N ILE A 35 -15.87 5.01 6.69
CA ILE A 35 -15.35 4.71 8.03
C ILE A 35 -16.28 3.74 8.77
N PHE A 36 -17.60 3.95 8.70
CA PHE A 36 -18.57 3.04 9.27
C PHE A 36 -18.44 1.61 8.72
N PHE A 37 -18.31 1.44 7.39
CA PHE A 37 -18.13 0.14 6.78
C PHE A 37 -16.83 -0.55 7.20
N LEU A 38 -15.72 0.20 7.22
CA LEU A 38 -14.41 -0.33 7.63
C LEU A 38 -14.43 -0.82 9.09
N TYR A 39 -14.98 -0.01 10.01
CA TYR A 39 -15.05 -0.38 11.42
C TYR A 39 -16.09 -1.46 11.72
N THR A 40 -17.19 -1.50 10.95
CA THR A 40 -18.15 -2.62 11.02
C THR A 40 -17.47 -3.93 10.64
N ARG A 41 -16.68 -3.95 9.56
CA ARG A 41 -15.90 -5.14 9.14
C ARG A 41 -14.84 -5.49 10.17
N LEU A 42 -14.12 -4.51 10.70
CA LEU A 42 -13.14 -4.71 11.77
C LEU A 42 -13.77 -5.42 12.98
N ALA A 43 -14.98 -5.01 13.39
CA ALA A 43 -15.71 -5.60 14.50
C ALA A 43 -16.16 -7.05 14.26
N THR A 44 -16.23 -7.51 13.01
CA THR A 44 -16.53 -8.93 12.69
C THR A 44 -15.35 -9.86 12.91
N LEU A 45 -14.12 -9.32 13.00
CA LEU A 45 -12.97 -10.13 13.34
C LEU A 45 -13.12 -10.61 14.78
N LYS A 46 -13.04 -11.92 14.99
CA LYS A 46 -12.92 -12.47 16.34
C LYS A 46 -11.74 -11.78 17.04
N PRO A 47 -11.85 -11.45 18.34
CA PRO A 47 -10.68 -11.12 19.13
C PRO A 47 -9.66 -12.22 18.85
N ALA A 48 -8.45 -11.86 18.43
CA ALA A 48 -7.47 -12.86 18.04
C ALA A 48 -7.37 -13.89 19.18
N ASP A 49 -7.71 -15.14 18.90
CA ASP A 49 -7.31 -16.23 19.79
C ASP A 49 -5.80 -16.02 19.96
N SER A 50 -5.36 -15.97 21.22
CA SER A 50 -3.99 -15.64 21.64
C SER A 50 -2.92 -16.63 21.12
N SER A 51 -3.28 -17.46 20.14
CA SER A 51 -2.49 -18.52 19.52
C SER A 51 -2.40 -18.45 17.98
N ASP A 52 -3.06 -17.51 17.29
CA ASP A 52 -2.96 -17.36 15.82
C ASP A 52 -2.13 -16.13 15.40
N THR A 53 -1.02 -15.93 16.12
CA THR A 53 0.06 -15.04 15.69
C THR A 53 0.92 -15.78 14.66
N GLY A 54 0.48 -15.77 13.41
CA GLY A 54 1.41 -15.87 12.29
C GLY A 54 2.51 -14.82 12.50
N HIS A 55 3.68 -15.28 12.94
CA HIS A 55 4.86 -14.54 13.41
C HIS A 55 4.94 -13.05 13.06
N PHE A 56 4.27 -12.19 13.83
CA PHE A 56 4.68 -10.79 13.97
C PHE A 56 4.20 -10.17 15.29
N HIS A 57 5.11 -10.10 16.27
CA HIS A 57 4.95 -9.34 17.51
C HIS A 57 5.17 -7.85 17.22
N GLY A 58 4.16 -7.20 16.63
CA GLY A 58 4.08 -5.75 16.59
C GLY A 58 3.73 -5.21 17.98
N LEU A 59 4.68 -4.49 18.58
CA LEU A 59 4.70 -3.87 19.91
C LEU A 59 5.13 -4.77 21.08
N GLY A 60 6.41 -4.65 21.45
CA GLY A 60 6.92 -4.90 22.82
C GLY A 60 7.53 -6.28 23.06
N SER A 61 8.85 -6.28 23.35
CA SER A 61 9.71 -7.45 23.70
C SER A 61 9.74 -8.55 22.62
N GLU A 62 10.85 -8.89 22.00
CA GLU A 62 11.99 -9.54 22.63
C GLU A 62 13.32 -9.15 21.95
N ASN A 63 14.42 -9.33 22.70
CA ASN A 63 15.80 -8.85 22.48
C ASN A 63 15.99 -7.33 22.59
N SER A 64 16.11 -6.89 23.84
CA SER A 64 16.52 -5.54 24.28
C SER A 64 17.96 -5.14 23.90
N ASN A 65 18.70 -5.99 23.17
CA ASN A 65 20.14 -5.80 22.87
C ASN A 65 20.47 -5.75 21.37
N GLN A 66 19.49 -5.79 20.47
CA GLN A 66 19.74 -5.76 19.04
C GLN A 66 18.97 -4.61 18.38
N ASP A 67 19.73 -3.60 17.93
CA ASP A 67 19.24 -2.51 17.09
C ASP A 67 18.84 -2.99 15.69
N ALA A 68 19.18 -4.23 15.32
CA ALA A 68 18.83 -4.87 14.04
C ALA A 68 17.59 -5.77 14.16
N LEU A 69 16.71 -5.69 13.17
CA LEU A 69 15.47 -6.42 13.00
C LEU A 69 15.54 -7.20 11.69
N LEU A 70 15.40 -8.52 11.76
CA LEU A 70 15.21 -9.37 10.58
C LEU A 70 13.72 -9.44 10.23
N VAL A 71 13.35 -8.92 9.07
CA VAL A 71 12.01 -8.99 8.49
C VAL A 71 12.01 -10.09 7.44
N ARG A 72 11.16 -11.09 7.62
CA ARG A 72 11.00 -12.22 6.68
C ARG A 72 9.64 -12.18 6.05
N ILE A 73 9.60 -12.12 4.71
CA ILE A 73 8.39 -12.12 3.89
C ILE A 73 8.32 -13.47 3.15
N GLU A 74 7.26 -14.24 3.40
CA GLU A 74 7.01 -15.51 2.71
C GLU A 74 5.88 -15.33 1.70
N LEU A 75 6.19 -15.55 0.41
CA LEU A 75 5.26 -15.47 -0.70
C LEU A 75 4.83 -16.88 -1.09
N LYS A 76 3.52 -17.09 -1.22
CA LYS A 76 2.95 -18.42 -1.50
C LYS A 76 2.41 -18.48 -2.93
N PRO A 77 2.68 -19.55 -3.70
CA PRO A 77 2.05 -19.72 -4.99
C PRO A 77 0.51 -19.79 -4.85
N PRO A 78 -0.27 -19.33 -5.84
CA PRO A 78 -1.73 -19.46 -5.82
C PRO A 78 -2.12 -20.93 -5.76
N THR A 79 -3.14 -21.27 -4.98
CA THR A 79 -3.62 -22.65 -4.91
C THR A 79 -4.46 -23.00 -6.16
N THR A 80 -4.46 -24.28 -6.56
CA THR A 80 -5.13 -24.77 -7.79
C THR A 80 -6.64 -24.45 -7.84
N CYS A 81 -7.30 -24.27 -6.68
CA CYS A 81 -8.70 -23.84 -6.58
C CYS A 81 -8.93 -22.35 -6.96
N GLU A 82 -7.94 -21.49 -6.78
CA GLU A 82 -8.03 -20.05 -7.11
C GLU A 82 -7.88 -19.82 -8.62
N LEU A 83 -7.10 -20.69 -9.29
CA LEU A 83 -6.95 -20.70 -10.74
C LEU A 83 -8.27 -21.06 -11.47
N GLN A 84 -9.09 -21.96 -10.92
CA GLN A 84 -10.35 -22.40 -11.54
C GLN A 84 -11.47 -21.35 -11.45
N ARG A 85 -11.59 -20.61 -10.33
CA ARG A 85 -12.54 -19.49 -10.20
C ARG A 85 -12.28 -18.37 -11.21
N ASN A 86 -11.03 -18.20 -11.64
CA ASN A 86 -10.65 -17.20 -12.63
C ASN A 86 -10.97 -17.62 -14.09
N THR A 87 -11.23 -18.91 -14.35
CA THR A 87 -11.59 -19.42 -15.68
C THR A 87 -13.10 -19.56 -15.92
N GLU A 88 -13.95 -19.51 -14.89
CA GLU A 88 -15.36 -19.91 -15.01
C GLU A 88 -16.39 -18.79 -15.26
N THR A 89 -16.00 -17.53 -15.53
CA THR A 89 -16.97 -16.49 -15.95
C THR A 89 -17.25 -16.43 -17.45
N GLY A 90 -17.03 -17.52 -18.19
CA GLY A 90 -17.31 -17.56 -19.63
C GLY A 90 -17.43 -18.96 -20.22
N ASN A 91 -18.46 -19.72 -19.84
CA ASN A 91 -19.27 -20.48 -20.81
C ASN A 91 -20.41 -21.24 -20.14
N GLN A 92 -21.61 -21.05 -20.66
CA GLN A 92 -22.80 -21.80 -20.28
C GLN A 92 -22.70 -23.28 -20.72
N ARG A 93 -23.25 -24.15 -19.86
CA ARG A 93 -23.98 -25.39 -20.17
C ARG A 93 -23.33 -26.40 -21.14
N ARG A 94 -22.93 -27.57 -20.62
CA ARG A 94 -23.34 -28.88 -21.19
C ARG A 94 -23.13 -30.11 -20.28
N LYS A 95 -24.26 -30.79 -20.04
CA LYS A 95 -24.54 -32.22 -19.77
C LYS A 95 -23.51 -33.14 -19.09
N ARG A 96 -23.94 -33.68 -17.94
CA ARG A 96 -23.50 -34.92 -17.27
C ARG A 96 -23.39 -36.11 -18.23
N ARG A 97 -22.31 -36.89 -18.09
CA ARG A 97 -22.30 -38.36 -18.26
C ARG A 97 -21.32 -38.99 -17.27
N LYS A 98 -21.81 -40.02 -16.56
CA LYS A 98 -21.08 -40.89 -15.62
C LYS A 98 -20.25 -41.92 -16.39
N GLY A 99 -19.06 -42.24 -15.88
CA GLY A 99 -18.41 -43.54 -16.14
C GLY A 99 -16.89 -43.56 -16.01
N GLY A 100 -16.40 -44.23 -14.95
CA GLY A 100 -15.25 -45.13 -15.01
C GLY A 100 -13.83 -44.55 -14.85
N GLY A 101 -13.09 -45.09 -13.87
CA GLY A 101 -11.62 -45.17 -13.90
C GLY A 101 -10.88 -44.08 -13.12
N VAL A 102 -10.62 -44.31 -11.82
CA VAL A 102 -9.62 -43.54 -11.07
C VAL A 102 -8.23 -44.06 -11.45
N GLN A 103 -7.65 -43.47 -12.50
CA GLN A 103 -6.21 -43.43 -12.67
C GLN A 103 -5.73 -42.10 -12.09
N LYS A 104 -4.92 -42.17 -11.02
CA LYS A 104 -4.16 -41.01 -10.52
C LYS A 104 -3.20 -40.58 -11.62
N ALA A 105 -3.65 -39.68 -12.49
CA ALA A 105 -2.78 -38.90 -13.34
C ALA A 105 -1.92 -38.03 -12.40
N LYS A 106 -0.61 -38.26 -12.46
CA LYS A 106 0.40 -37.36 -11.88
C LYS A 106 0.23 -36.03 -12.62
N ASP A 107 -0.32 -35.03 -11.96
CA ASP A 107 -0.53 -33.70 -12.54
C ASP A 107 0.83 -33.01 -12.61
N GLU A 108 1.57 -33.25 -13.71
CA GLU A 108 2.83 -32.60 -14.03
C GLU A 108 2.57 -31.21 -14.63
N ARG A 109 1.94 -30.33 -13.86
CA ARG A 109 1.90 -28.89 -14.12
C ARG A 109 2.51 -28.16 -12.94
N GLY A 110 3.74 -27.70 -13.13
CA GLY A 110 4.62 -27.15 -12.10
C GLY A 110 3.97 -26.07 -11.24
N GLY A 111 3.71 -26.42 -9.97
CA GLY A 111 3.54 -25.41 -8.93
C GLY A 111 4.88 -24.74 -8.69
N ARG A 112 4.91 -23.41 -8.76
CA ARG A 112 6.11 -22.64 -8.38
C ARG A 112 6.32 -22.78 -6.87
N ASP A 113 7.57 -22.90 -6.43
CA ASP A 113 7.89 -23.00 -5.00
C ASP A 113 7.61 -21.68 -4.27
N PRO A 114 7.31 -21.73 -2.95
CA PRO A 114 7.26 -20.53 -2.12
C PRO A 114 8.57 -19.74 -2.18
N ILE A 115 8.47 -18.41 -2.13
CA ILE A 115 9.63 -17.52 -2.14
C ILE A 115 9.76 -16.89 -0.75
N VAL A 116 10.95 -16.92 -0.18
CA VAL A 116 11.26 -16.25 1.09
C VAL A 116 12.22 -15.10 0.82
N LEU A 117 11.86 -13.91 1.28
CA LEU A 117 12.65 -12.70 1.16
C LEU A 117 12.97 -12.20 2.57
N GLU A 118 14.22 -11.80 2.80
CA GLU A 118 14.71 -11.37 4.10
C GLU A 118 15.35 -10.00 4.01
N TYR A 119 14.96 -9.11 4.92
CA TYR A 119 15.46 -7.74 5.03
C TYR A 119 15.97 -7.50 6.44
N VAL A 120 17.15 -6.92 6.57
CA VAL A 120 17.70 -6.53 7.87
C VAL A 120 17.60 -5.01 7.99
N LEU A 121 16.88 -4.54 9.00
CA LEU A 121 16.65 -3.12 9.26
C LEU A 121 17.15 -2.77 10.63
N LEU A 122 17.69 -1.57 10.78
CA LEU A 122 17.95 -0.98 12.08
C LEU A 122 16.72 -0.21 12.56
N GLN A 123 16.49 -0.24 13.86
CA GLN A 123 15.44 0.50 14.54
C GLN A 123 15.98 1.11 15.83
N ASP A 124 15.38 2.20 16.29
CA ASP A 124 15.69 2.83 17.57
C ASP A 124 14.44 2.81 18.46
N LYS A 125 14.32 1.78 19.30
CA LYS A 125 13.20 1.62 20.24
C LYS A 125 13.28 2.63 21.40
N THR A 126 14.47 3.18 21.67
CA THR A 126 14.68 4.15 22.75
C THR A 126 14.12 5.50 22.33
N ALA A 127 14.38 5.91 21.09
CA ALA A 127 13.79 7.09 20.45
C ALA A 127 12.26 7.13 20.57
N LEU A 128 11.58 6.03 20.22
CA LEU A 128 10.13 5.89 20.30
C LEU A 128 9.57 6.25 21.70
N ARG A 129 10.36 5.97 22.76
CA ARG A 129 9.95 6.22 24.15
C ARG A 129 10.43 7.56 24.70
N SER A 130 11.44 8.17 24.09
CA SER A 130 12.15 9.33 24.64
C SER A 130 11.95 10.62 23.84
N ARG A 131 11.58 10.54 22.56
CA ARG A 131 11.31 11.68 21.69
C ARG A 131 9.82 11.80 21.44
N SER A 132 9.21 12.87 21.95
CA SER A 132 7.79 13.14 21.71
C SER A 132 7.53 13.27 20.21
N GLY A 133 6.56 12.51 19.70
CA GLY A 133 6.19 12.50 18.28
C GLY A 133 7.06 11.62 17.37
N ASP A 134 8.09 10.95 17.89
CA ASP A 134 8.87 10.00 17.11
C ASP A 134 8.17 8.63 17.08
N THR A 135 7.52 8.34 15.96
CA THR A 135 6.95 7.02 15.64
C THR A 135 7.71 6.33 14.52
N GLY A 136 8.56 7.05 13.78
CA GLY A 136 9.26 6.55 12.59
C GLY A 136 10.47 5.68 12.90
N SER A 137 10.96 5.68 14.16
CA SER A 137 12.18 4.96 14.54
C SER A 137 12.01 3.45 14.66
N VAL A 138 10.78 2.93 14.54
CA VAL A 138 10.45 1.50 14.60
C VAL A 138 9.65 1.07 13.37
N LEU A 139 9.69 -0.22 13.08
CA LEU A 139 8.93 -0.78 11.97
C LEU A 139 7.48 -1.04 12.35
N TRP A 140 6.56 -0.51 11.55
CA TRP A 140 5.12 -0.72 11.71
C TRP A 140 4.62 -1.92 10.90
N LYS A 141 3.61 -2.61 11.44
CA LYS A 141 3.04 -3.81 10.81
C LYS A 141 2.42 -3.51 9.45
N THR A 142 1.79 -2.35 9.29
CA THR A 142 1.19 -1.91 8.02
C THR A 142 2.19 -1.92 6.86
N SER A 143 3.45 -1.51 7.08
CA SER A 143 4.50 -1.57 6.06
C SER A 143 4.82 -3.00 5.62
N ILE A 144 4.81 -3.96 6.54
CA ILE A 144 5.08 -5.38 6.23
C ILE A 144 3.94 -6.00 5.44
N GLU A 145 2.70 -5.72 5.85
CA GLU A 145 1.50 -6.28 5.22
C GLU A 145 1.33 -5.71 3.80
N PHE A 146 1.55 -4.40 3.65
CA PHE A 146 1.59 -3.76 2.35
C PHE A 146 2.73 -4.30 1.47
N LEU A 147 3.93 -4.46 2.01
CA LEU A 147 5.05 -5.03 1.26
C LEU A 147 4.75 -6.47 0.81
N SER A 148 4.20 -7.28 1.71
CA SER A 148 3.81 -8.67 1.43
C SER A 148 2.81 -8.73 0.29
N LEU A 149 1.77 -7.87 0.32
CA LEU A 149 0.80 -7.74 -0.77
C LEU A 149 1.48 -7.42 -2.11
N VAL A 150 2.32 -6.37 -2.15
CA VAL A 150 2.95 -5.90 -3.39
C VAL A 150 3.91 -6.95 -3.96
N LEU A 151 4.69 -7.63 -3.11
CA LEU A 151 5.60 -8.69 -3.55
C LEU A 151 4.83 -9.95 -3.98
N GLN A 152 3.78 -10.32 -3.27
CA GLN A 152 2.91 -11.45 -3.61
C GLN A 152 2.31 -11.26 -5.01
N GLN A 153 1.70 -10.10 -5.26
CA GLN A 153 1.11 -9.76 -6.56
C GLN A 153 2.16 -9.69 -7.68
N ARG A 154 3.38 -9.24 -7.38
CA ARG A 154 4.47 -9.17 -8.37
C ARG A 154 4.97 -10.55 -8.78
N HIS A 155 5.25 -11.40 -7.80
CA HIS A 155 5.83 -12.73 -8.02
C HIS A 155 4.77 -13.73 -8.48
N PHE A 156 3.54 -13.59 -8.01
CA PHE A 156 2.41 -14.45 -8.32
C PHE A 156 1.22 -13.62 -8.83
N PRO A 157 1.31 -13.06 -10.06
CA PRO A 157 0.31 -12.13 -10.56
C PRO A 157 -1.04 -12.82 -10.79
N GLU A 158 -2.08 -12.21 -10.23
CA GLU A 158 -3.47 -12.55 -10.50
C GLU A 158 -4.09 -11.54 -11.46
N ARG A 159 -4.66 -12.04 -12.57
CA ARG A 159 -5.15 -11.20 -13.68
C ARG A 159 -6.22 -10.16 -13.32
N ARG A 160 -6.80 -10.19 -12.12
CA ARG A 160 -7.95 -9.35 -11.72
C ARG A 160 -7.81 -8.67 -10.36
N ARG A 161 -6.67 -8.80 -9.67
CA ARG A 161 -6.52 -8.40 -8.25
C ARG A 161 -5.19 -7.69 -7.95
N GLY A 162 -4.60 -7.00 -8.92
CA GLY A 162 -3.35 -6.24 -8.72
C GLY A 162 -3.62 -4.78 -8.34
N LEU A 163 -2.84 -4.24 -7.39
CA LEU A 163 -2.81 -2.80 -7.10
C LEU A 163 -2.02 -2.03 -8.16
N PHE A 164 -1.01 -2.67 -8.75
CA PHE A 164 -0.13 -2.05 -9.73
C PHE A 164 -0.10 -2.84 -11.05
N ASP A 165 0.02 -2.09 -12.15
CA ASP A 165 0.61 -2.57 -13.40
C ASP A 165 2.13 -2.58 -13.23
N TYR A 166 2.71 -3.76 -13.05
CA TYR A 166 4.14 -3.90 -12.74
C TYR A 166 5.08 -3.51 -13.87
N GLU A 167 4.62 -3.56 -15.13
CA GLU A 167 5.41 -3.09 -16.27
C GLU A 167 5.50 -1.56 -16.21
N LYS A 168 4.39 -0.87 -15.99
CA LYS A 168 4.39 0.58 -15.77
C LYS A 168 5.11 0.98 -14.49
N LEU A 169 4.95 0.21 -13.41
CA LEU A 169 5.61 0.47 -12.13
C LEU A 169 7.14 0.43 -12.28
N SER A 170 7.67 -0.48 -13.11
CA SER A 170 9.11 -0.55 -13.42
C SER A 170 9.67 0.74 -14.03
N GLN A 171 8.81 1.53 -14.67
CA GLN A 171 9.15 2.81 -15.27
C GLN A 171 8.78 4.00 -14.37
N ALA A 172 8.20 3.78 -13.20
CA ALA A 172 7.63 4.83 -12.36
C ALA A 172 8.64 5.45 -11.38
N HIS A 173 8.42 6.72 -11.02
CA HIS A 173 8.99 7.35 -9.83
C HIS A 173 8.02 7.24 -8.66
N VAL A 174 8.44 6.53 -7.63
CA VAL A 174 7.72 6.42 -6.35
C VAL A 174 8.35 7.37 -5.34
N LEU A 175 7.55 8.21 -4.70
CA LEU A 175 7.96 9.05 -3.58
C LEU A 175 7.18 8.64 -2.33
N GLU A 176 7.89 8.15 -1.32
CA GLU A 176 7.34 7.70 -0.05
C GLU A 176 7.42 8.83 0.98
N LEU A 177 6.30 9.16 1.62
CA LEU A 177 6.20 10.10 2.73
C LEU A 177 6.12 9.33 4.04
N GLY A 178 6.99 9.65 4.99
CA GLY A 178 7.00 8.98 6.30
C GLY A 178 7.56 7.57 6.22
N ALA A 179 8.70 7.41 5.53
CA ALA A 179 9.32 6.11 5.28
C ALA A 179 9.80 5.38 6.56
N GLY A 180 9.98 6.11 7.67
CA GLY A 180 10.44 5.60 8.96
C GLY A 180 11.75 4.84 8.84
N THR A 181 11.70 3.53 9.07
CA THR A 181 12.86 2.64 8.95
C THR A 181 13.30 2.38 7.49
N GLY A 182 12.45 2.66 6.50
CA GLY A 182 12.78 2.50 5.08
C GLY A 182 12.58 1.11 4.49
N LEU A 183 11.76 0.25 5.12
CA LEU A 183 11.48 -1.11 4.62
C LEU A 183 11.00 -1.11 3.16
N LEU A 184 10.04 -0.24 2.84
CA LEU A 184 9.43 -0.19 1.51
C LEU A 184 10.44 0.32 0.48
N ALA A 185 11.16 1.39 0.78
CA ALA A 185 12.26 1.87 -0.05
C ALA A 185 13.30 0.78 -0.34
N LEU A 186 13.73 0.03 0.70
CA LEU A 186 14.70 -1.05 0.57
C LEU A 186 14.19 -2.16 -0.36
N ALA A 187 12.94 -2.58 -0.18
CA ALA A 187 12.39 -3.76 -0.86
C ALA A 187 11.82 -3.47 -2.25
N LEU A 188 11.23 -2.29 -2.46
CA LEU A 188 10.50 -1.95 -3.69
C LEU A 188 11.36 -1.19 -4.71
N SER A 189 12.43 -0.53 -4.29
CA SER A 189 13.30 0.23 -5.19
C SER A 189 13.89 -0.56 -6.35
N PRO A 190 14.21 -1.88 -6.26
CA PRO A 190 14.67 -2.65 -7.41
C PRO A 190 13.61 -2.86 -8.51
N PHE A 191 12.35 -2.49 -8.24
CA PHE A 191 11.22 -2.74 -9.14
C PHE A 191 10.61 -1.46 -9.73
N VAL A 192 11.28 -0.32 -9.57
CA VAL A 192 10.83 0.99 -10.07
C VAL A 192 12.00 1.73 -10.75
N ARG A 193 11.69 2.75 -11.54
CA ARG A 193 12.70 3.61 -12.19
C ARG A 193 13.48 4.40 -11.14
N LYS A 194 12.75 4.97 -10.18
CA LYS A 194 13.29 5.83 -9.12
C LYS A 194 12.45 5.68 -7.86
N TYR A 195 13.11 5.60 -6.72
CA TYR A 195 12.46 5.63 -5.42
C TYR A 195 12.99 6.81 -4.61
N THR A 196 12.12 7.65 -4.06
CA THR A 196 12.49 8.74 -3.16
C THR A 196 11.86 8.50 -1.80
N ALA A 197 12.66 8.12 -0.81
CA ALA A 197 12.21 7.88 0.56
C ALA A 197 12.39 9.17 1.38
N THR A 198 11.31 9.62 2.01
CA THR A 198 11.31 10.87 2.77
C THR A 198 10.78 10.69 4.18
N ASP A 199 11.36 11.43 5.12
CA ASP A 199 10.91 11.49 6.52
C ASP A 199 11.39 12.81 7.17
N ILE A 200 10.99 13.08 8.41
CA ILE A 200 11.47 14.25 9.13
C ILE A 200 13.00 14.22 9.28
N PRO A 201 13.68 15.38 9.39
CA PRO A 201 15.15 15.45 9.44
C PRO A 201 15.81 14.52 10.47
N ALA A 202 15.14 14.28 11.60
CA ALA A 202 15.63 13.41 12.67
C ALA A 202 15.71 11.93 12.27
N LEU A 203 14.89 11.46 11.32
CA LEU A 203 14.82 10.05 10.90
C LEU A 203 15.70 9.76 9.68
N VAL A 204 16.08 10.79 8.91
CA VAL A 204 16.94 10.66 7.73
C VAL A 204 18.24 9.90 7.99
N PRO A 205 18.96 10.08 9.13
CA PRO A 205 20.16 9.28 9.42
C PRO A 205 19.88 7.77 9.53
N LEU A 206 18.79 7.37 10.21
CA LEU A 206 18.39 5.97 10.35
C LEU A 206 17.99 5.39 8.99
N LEU A 207 17.14 6.12 8.26
CA LEU A 207 16.66 5.77 6.93
C LEU A 207 17.83 5.54 5.95
N ARG A 208 18.81 6.46 5.92
CA ARG A 208 20.03 6.29 5.10
C ARG A 208 20.83 5.08 5.52
N LYS A 209 21.00 4.83 6.82
CA LYS A 209 21.76 3.69 7.32
C LYS A 209 21.17 2.36 6.84
N ASN A 210 19.85 2.23 6.86
CA ASN A 210 19.15 1.02 6.40
C ASN A 210 19.20 0.85 4.87
N ILE A 211 19.06 1.93 4.11
CA ILE A 211 19.11 1.87 2.64
C ILE A 211 20.53 1.62 2.13
N LEU A 212 21.55 2.21 2.74
CA LEU A 212 22.96 2.02 2.35
C LEU A 212 23.52 0.65 2.74
N SER A 213 22.90 -0.05 3.71
CA SER A 213 23.26 -1.44 4.02
C SER A 213 22.72 -2.45 3.00
N ALA A 214 21.90 -2.01 2.04
CA ALA A 214 21.44 -2.83 0.93
C ALA A 214 22.56 -3.08 -0.09
N PRO A 215 22.51 -4.18 -0.86
CA PRO A 215 23.37 -4.34 -2.04
C PRO A 215 23.25 -3.12 -2.98
N ALA A 216 24.39 -2.66 -3.50
CA ALA A 216 24.62 -1.33 -4.07
C ALA A 216 23.82 -0.92 -5.34
N SER A 217 22.75 -1.62 -5.72
CA SER A 217 22.04 -1.44 -6.99
C SER A 217 20.67 -0.74 -6.89
N ALA A 218 20.27 -0.28 -5.71
CA ALA A 218 18.92 0.29 -5.51
C ALA A 218 18.86 1.79 -5.92
N PRO A 219 17.97 2.21 -6.83
CA PRO A 219 17.83 3.59 -7.29
C PRO A 219 17.08 4.46 -6.25
N VAL A 220 17.59 4.54 -5.02
CA VAL A 220 16.94 5.22 -3.90
C VAL A 220 17.59 6.56 -3.60
N THR A 221 16.77 7.61 -3.61
CA THR A 221 17.11 8.93 -3.07
C THR A 221 16.52 9.05 -1.66
N VAL A 222 17.31 9.56 -0.71
CA VAL A 222 16.84 9.82 0.66
C VAL A 222 16.89 11.31 0.97
N ALA A 223 15.74 11.89 1.30
CA ALA A 223 15.59 13.32 1.58
C ALA A 223 14.80 13.58 2.87
N ALA A 224 15.02 14.75 3.47
CA ALA A 224 14.18 15.22 4.57
C ALA A 224 12.90 15.85 4.00
N LEU A 225 11.75 15.56 4.62
CA LEU A 225 10.47 16.18 4.32
C LEU A 225 9.65 16.29 5.61
N ASP A 226 9.59 17.49 6.16
CA ASP A 226 8.68 17.85 7.24
C ASP A 226 7.38 18.38 6.63
N TRP A 227 6.27 17.69 6.84
CA TRP A 227 4.97 18.06 6.27
C TRP A 227 4.43 19.40 6.79
N THR A 228 4.95 19.89 7.92
CA THR A 228 4.57 21.19 8.49
C THR A 228 5.24 22.37 7.77
N LEU A 229 6.18 22.08 6.86
CA LEU A 229 6.90 23.05 6.06
C LEU A 229 6.55 22.92 4.56
N PRO A 230 6.73 23.96 3.73
CA PRO A 230 6.42 23.88 2.31
C PRO A 230 7.22 22.78 1.58
N ALA A 231 6.53 21.77 1.04
CA ALA A 231 7.12 20.58 0.43
C ALA A 231 8.09 20.89 -0.73
N LEU A 232 7.69 21.79 -1.63
CA LEU A 232 8.47 22.19 -2.82
C LEU A 232 9.76 22.96 -2.50
N ARG A 233 9.99 23.31 -1.22
CA ARG A 233 11.27 23.88 -0.75
C ARG A 233 12.21 22.83 -0.16
N GLN A 234 11.72 21.62 0.08
CA GLN A 234 12.44 20.55 0.77
C GLN A 234 12.84 19.41 -0.18
N VAL A 235 11.95 19.06 -1.11
CA VAL A 235 12.17 17.99 -2.09
C VAL A 235 12.00 18.55 -3.49
N ASP A 236 13.01 18.34 -4.33
CA ASP A 236 12.98 18.72 -5.74
C ASP A 236 12.26 17.64 -6.56
N VAL A 237 10.96 17.86 -6.77
CA VAL A 237 10.15 17.16 -7.76
C VAL A 237 9.99 18.06 -8.98
N GLY A 238 11.09 18.28 -9.71
CA GLY A 238 11.11 19.15 -10.89
C GLY A 238 10.01 18.78 -11.90
N SER A 239 9.65 19.73 -12.77
CA SER A 239 8.58 19.53 -13.77
C SER A 239 8.81 18.35 -14.71
N THR A 240 10.05 17.86 -14.82
CA THR A 240 10.45 16.73 -15.67
C THR A 240 10.54 15.39 -14.94
N ASP A 241 10.38 15.34 -13.61
CA ASP A 241 10.48 14.11 -12.81
C ASP A 241 9.45 14.06 -11.66
N ALA A 242 8.24 14.55 -11.95
CA ALA A 242 7.11 14.44 -11.04
C ALA A 242 6.86 12.96 -10.66
N PRO A 243 6.51 12.67 -9.39
CA PRO A 243 6.24 11.30 -8.96
C PRO A 243 4.99 10.75 -9.65
N ASP A 244 5.06 9.52 -10.11
CA ASP A 244 3.91 8.76 -10.61
C ASP A 244 3.06 8.26 -9.43
N VAL A 245 3.72 7.89 -8.33
CA VAL A 245 3.09 7.39 -7.11
C VAL A 245 3.62 8.12 -5.87
N LEU A 246 2.72 8.71 -5.10
CA LEU A 246 2.96 9.11 -3.72
C LEU A 246 2.53 7.97 -2.82
N LEU A 247 3.44 7.46 -1.99
CA LEU A 247 3.18 6.34 -1.09
C LEU A 247 3.14 6.84 0.35
N VAL A 248 2.07 6.53 1.07
CA VAL A 248 1.84 6.92 2.46
C VAL A 248 1.36 5.70 3.23
N VAL A 249 2.20 5.16 4.12
CA VAL A 249 1.91 3.90 4.82
C VAL A 249 2.03 4.10 6.32
N ASP A 250 0.91 3.99 7.02
CA ASP A 250 0.74 4.17 8.46
C ASP A 250 1.03 5.59 8.98
N CYS A 251 0.85 6.61 8.14
CA CYS A 251 1.13 8.01 8.49
C CYS A 251 -0.07 8.79 9.06
N VAL A 252 -1.27 8.21 9.07
CA VAL A 252 -2.50 8.88 9.53
C VAL A 252 -2.84 8.43 10.94
N TYR A 253 -2.20 9.04 11.94
CA TYR A 253 -2.33 8.65 13.35
C TYR A 253 -2.54 9.83 14.31
N HIS A 254 -2.30 11.07 13.88
CA HIS A 254 -2.40 12.25 14.73
C HIS A 254 -3.16 13.36 13.99
N PRO A 255 -4.25 13.92 14.57
CA PRO A 255 -5.12 14.89 13.87
C PRO A 255 -4.35 16.14 13.41
N ALA A 256 -3.44 16.67 14.25
CA ALA A 256 -2.61 17.82 13.88
C ALA A 256 -1.71 17.62 12.63
N LEU A 257 -1.51 16.38 12.17
CA LEU A 257 -0.71 16.06 10.99
C LEU A 257 -1.56 15.81 9.73
N VAL A 258 -2.88 15.68 9.84
CA VAL A 258 -3.79 15.43 8.70
C VAL A 258 -3.64 16.51 7.64
N ARG A 259 -3.85 17.77 8.04
CA ARG A 259 -3.79 18.90 7.11
C ARG A 259 -2.39 19.17 6.54
N PRO A 260 -1.30 19.14 7.34
CA PRO A 260 0.07 19.17 6.82
C PRO A 260 0.38 18.09 5.78
N LEU A 261 -0.01 16.84 6.06
CA LEU A 261 0.20 15.70 5.16
C LEU A 261 -0.55 15.90 3.83
N LEU A 262 -1.83 16.24 3.88
CA LEU A 262 -2.66 16.46 2.68
C LEU A 262 -2.20 17.66 1.85
N THR A 263 -1.74 18.72 2.50
CA THR A 263 -1.12 19.88 1.84
C THR A 263 0.15 19.46 1.10
N THR A 264 0.98 18.63 1.74
CA THR A 264 2.19 18.06 1.14
C THR A 264 1.87 17.19 -0.07
N LEU A 265 0.90 16.26 0.06
CA LEU A 265 0.45 15.41 -1.05
C LEU A 265 -0.04 16.26 -2.23
N THR A 266 -0.85 17.29 -1.96
CA THR A 266 -1.39 18.17 -3.00
C THR A 266 -0.30 18.99 -3.69
N ALA A 267 0.72 19.42 -2.97
CA ALA A 267 1.83 20.18 -3.52
C ALA A 267 2.78 19.32 -4.39
N LEU A 268 2.95 18.03 -4.05
CA LEU A 268 3.83 17.11 -4.78
C LEU A 268 3.11 16.37 -5.93
N ALA A 269 1.78 16.37 -5.94
CA ALA A 269 1.00 15.69 -6.96
C ALA A 269 0.80 16.54 -8.21
N THR A 270 1.06 15.95 -9.38
CA THR A 270 0.67 16.51 -10.67
C THR A 270 -0.71 15.96 -11.06
N PRO A 271 -1.71 16.81 -11.31
CA PRO A 271 -3.04 16.36 -11.75
C PRO A 271 -2.96 15.46 -13.00
N GLN A 272 -3.80 14.42 -13.06
CA GLN A 272 -3.86 13.40 -14.13
C GLN A 272 -2.59 12.56 -14.32
N HIS A 273 -1.57 12.75 -13.48
CA HIS A 273 -0.30 12.04 -13.57
C HIS A 273 -0.01 11.28 -12.27
N THR A 274 -0.08 11.97 -11.14
CA THR A 274 0.28 11.40 -9.84
C THR A 274 -0.93 10.77 -9.17
N ALA A 275 -0.77 9.52 -8.72
CA ALA A 275 -1.68 8.88 -7.78
C ALA A 275 -1.06 8.81 -6.38
N ALA A 276 -1.87 8.97 -5.35
CA ALA A 276 -1.47 8.75 -3.97
C ALA A 276 -2.10 7.44 -3.46
N VAL A 277 -1.26 6.56 -2.92
CA VAL A 277 -1.67 5.31 -2.27
C VAL A 277 -1.49 5.50 -0.77
N VAL A 278 -2.60 5.40 -0.03
CA VAL A 278 -2.62 5.56 1.42
C VAL A 278 -3.06 4.26 2.05
N VAL A 279 -2.25 3.73 2.98
CA VAL A 279 -2.52 2.49 3.71
C VAL A 279 -2.40 2.76 5.19
N VAL A 280 -3.38 2.33 5.99
CA VAL A 280 -3.40 2.59 7.44
C VAL A 280 -3.90 1.36 8.18
N GLU A 281 -3.42 1.14 9.40
CA GLU A 281 -4.12 0.28 10.35
C GLU A 281 -5.27 1.05 11.01
N LEU A 282 -6.43 0.42 11.11
CA LEU A 282 -7.63 1.03 11.67
C LEU A 282 -7.51 1.15 13.20
N ARG A 283 -7.06 2.32 13.69
CA ARG A 283 -6.81 2.59 15.11
C ARG A 283 -7.53 3.83 15.67
N ALA A 284 -7.79 4.83 14.83
CA ALA A 284 -8.33 6.12 15.25
C ALA A 284 -9.43 6.59 14.28
N GLU A 285 -10.67 6.22 14.60
CA GLU A 285 -11.83 6.42 13.73
C GLU A 285 -12.00 7.89 13.32
N ASP A 286 -11.98 8.79 14.30
CA ASP A 286 -12.18 10.23 14.08
C ASP A 286 -11.07 10.85 13.20
N VAL A 287 -9.82 10.42 13.40
CA VAL A 287 -8.66 10.93 12.62
C VAL A 287 -8.75 10.47 11.17
N LEU A 288 -9.15 9.22 10.93
CA LEU A 288 -9.32 8.69 9.58
C LEU A 288 -10.50 9.38 8.86
N ARG A 289 -11.58 9.67 9.58
CA ARG A 289 -12.72 10.40 9.06
C ARG A 289 -12.34 11.83 8.66
N GLU A 290 -11.66 12.56 9.55
CA GLU A 290 -11.13 13.90 9.27
C GLU A 290 -10.21 13.87 8.05
N PHE A 291 -9.32 12.88 7.96
CA PHE A 291 -8.41 12.70 6.83
C PHE A 291 -9.15 12.53 5.50
N LEU A 292 -10.13 11.62 5.41
CA LEU A 292 -10.88 11.41 4.17
C LEU A 292 -11.72 12.63 3.79
N GLN A 293 -12.35 13.29 4.77
CA GLN A 293 -13.12 14.52 4.55
C GLN A 293 -12.24 15.62 3.97
N GLU A 294 -11.08 15.90 4.58
CA GLU A 294 -10.16 16.92 4.08
C GLU A 294 -9.54 16.53 2.72
N TRP A 295 -9.22 15.26 2.50
CA TRP A 295 -8.61 14.80 1.26
C TRP A 295 -9.55 15.03 0.06
N ILE A 296 -10.82 14.67 0.20
CA ILE A 296 -11.85 14.91 -0.81
C ILE A 296 -12.11 16.42 -0.98
N ALA A 297 -12.17 17.18 0.12
CA ALA A 297 -12.37 18.63 0.07
C ALA A 297 -11.27 19.38 -0.70
N LEU A 298 -10.06 18.83 -0.76
CA LEU A 298 -8.95 19.34 -1.56
C LEU A 298 -9.05 18.98 -3.06
N GLY A 299 -10.17 18.40 -3.50
CA GLY A 299 -10.45 18.09 -4.90
C GLY A 299 -9.85 16.76 -5.37
N TRP A 300 -9.49 15.86 -4.45
CA TRP A 300 -9.06 14.52 -4.79
C TRP A 300 -10.25 13.59 -4.98
N ARG A 301 -10.19 12.75 -6.02
CA ARG A 301 -11.09 11.61 -6.17
C ARG A 301 -10.46 10.41 -5.48
N VAL A 302 -11.05 9.95 -4.39
CA VAL A 302 -10.51 8.90 -3.53
C VAL A 302 -11.32 7.61 -3.71
N TRP A 303 -10.62 6.49 -3.92
CA TRP A 303 -11.20 5.17 -4.10
C TRP A 303 -10.76 4.26 -2.96
N SER A 304 -11.71 3.57 -2.33
CA SER A 304 -11.42 2.47 -1.40
C SER A 304 -11.03 1.25 -2.21
N VAL A 305 -9.88 0.65 -1.88
CA VAL A 305 -9.31 -0.52 -2.58
C VAL A 305 -8.90 -1.63 -1.63
N GLY A 306 -9.08 -1.43 -0.31
CA GLY A 306 -8.60 -2.35 0.72
C GLY A 306 -9.34 -3.69 0.75
N GLU A 307 -10.64 -3.72 0.39
CA GLU A 307 -11.51 -4.86 0.66
C GLU A 307 -11.00 -6.21 0.14
N ASP A 308 -10.48 -6.25 -1.07
CA ASP A 308 -10.00 -7.47 -1.74
C ASP A 308 -8.49 -7.67 -1.62
N LEU A 309 -7.77 -6.69 -1.09
CA LEU A 309 -6.31 -6.60 -1.16
C LEU A 309 -5.65 -6.75 0.21
N LEU A 310 -6.25 -6.17 1.26
CA LEU A 310 -5.76 -6.28 2.64
C LEU A 310 -6.87 -6.80 3.56
N GLY A 311 -6.48 -7.36 4.69
CA GLY A 311 -7.43 -7.82 5.70
C GLY A 311 -8.23 -6.67 6.31
N ALA A 312 -9.35 -6.99 6.98
CA ALA A 312 -10.26 -6.00 7.59
C ALA A 312 -9.64 -5.15 8.73
N ARG A 313 -8.35 -5.34 9.06
CA ARG A 313 -7.59 -4.48 9.99
C ARG A 313 -7.04 -3.22 9.35
N TRP A 314 -7.03 -3.15 8.02
CA TRP A 314 -6.41 -2.06 7.28
C TRP A 314 -7.43 -1.33 6.40
N GLY A 315 -7.29 0.00 6.36
CA GLY A 315 -7.85 0.84 5.32
C GLY A 315 -6.81 1.02 4.21
N MET A 316 -7.25 0.99 2.96
CA MET A 316 -6.39 1.31 1.83
C MET A 316 -7.17 2.08 0.77
N TRP A 317 -6.61 3.22 0.38
CA TRP A 317 -7.22 4.12 -0.58
C TRP A 317 -6.23 4.53 -1.65
N VAL A 318 -6.76 4.79 -2.84
CA VAL A 318 -6.02 5.42 -3.93
C VAL A 318 -6.74 6.71 -4.33
N GLY A 319 -6.01 7.81 -4.34
CA GLY A 319 -6.53 9.11 -4.76
C GLY A 319 -5.75 9.71 -5.91
N TRP A 320 -6.41 10.45 -6.79
CA TRP A 320 -5.75 11.36 -7.74
C TRP A 320 -6.64 12.57 -8.06
N ARG A 321 -6.03 13.58 -8.68
CA ARG A 321 -6.71 14.83 -9.07
C ARG A 321 -6.97 14.88 -10.57
N GLU A 322 -8.16 15.37 -10.94
CA GLU A 322 -8.59 15.59 -12.34
C GLU A 322 -8.40 17.04 -12.82
N THR A 323 -8.07 17.97 -11.92
CA THR A 323 -7.73 19.37 -12.21
C THR A 323 -6.68 19.90 -11.25
#